data_AF-A0A3B1AXA0-F1
#
_entry.id   AF-A0A3B1AXA0-F1
#
_cell.length_a   1.000
_cell.length_b   1.000
_cell.length_c   1.000
_cell.angle_alpha   90.00
_cell.angle_beta   90.00
_cell.angle_gamma   90.00
#
_symmetry.space_group_name_H-M   'P 1'
#
loop_
_entity.id
_entity.type
_entity.pdbx_description
1 polymer ?
#
loop_
_entity_poly.entity_id
_entity_poly.type
_entity_poly.pdbx_seq_one_letter_code
_entity_poly.pdbx_strand_id
1 'polypeptide(L)'
;MKTLLQPLICLLFLALSQSALAAKAAPNTITNGDSLAASCYLALNALDKGMEQMPQEEQTSAFVCMAYLGGILAAARHANELAKLRFAQATDGRGSQASFDLYCFDWNMRYRDAARIVLRYARQYLDLASQPAERLAMKALQNAYPCRP
;
A
#
# COMPACT_ATOMS: atom_id res chain seq x y z
N MET A 1 -7.32 10.68 61.34
CA MET A 1 -8.26 10.31 60.27
C MET A 1 -7.82 10.95 58.96
N LYS A 2 -7.61 10.10 57.94
CA LYS A 2 -7.81 10.34 56.49
C LYS A 2 -7.13 11.58 55.86
N THR A 3 -5.99 11.43 55.18
CA THR A 3 -5.76 11.01 53.77
C THR A 3 -5.31 12.22 52.95
N LEU A 4 -3.99 12.36 52.75
CA LEU A 4 -3.36 13.31 51.82
C LEU A 4 -2.26 12.54 51.07
N LEU A 5 -2.64 11.59 50.23
CA LEU A 5 -1.70 10.81 49.43
C LEU A 5 -2.37 10.35 48.11
N GLN A 6 -2.86 11.29 47.30
CA GLN A 6 -3.67 10.91 46.12
C GLN A 6 -3.50 11.67 44.79
N PRO A 7 -2.77 12.80 44.63
CA PRO A 7 -2.63 13.38 43.28
C PRO A 7 -1.38 12.91 42.51
N LEU A 8 -0.37 12.34 43.17
CA LEU A 8 0.91 12.02 42.51
C LEU A 8 0.95 10.71 41.72
N ILE A 9 -0.01 9.81 41.93
CA ILE A 9 -0.03 8.50 41.24
C ILE A 9 -0.66 8.60 39.85
N CYS A 10 -1.53 9.59 39.59
CA CYS A 10 -2.21 9.72 38.30
C CYS A 10 -1.32 10.27 37.17
N LEU A 11 -0.30 11.07 37.48
CA LEU A 11 0.59 11.66 36.48
C LEU A 11 1.68 10.68 35.97
N LEU A 12 2.01 9.64 36.73
CA LEU A 12 2.95 8.61 36.31
C LEU A 12 2.34 7.60 35.31
N PHE A 13 1.01 7.41 35.32
CA PHE A 13 0.35 6.50 34.37
C PHE A 13 0.06 7.13 33.00
N LEU A 14 0.04 8.47 32.88
CA LEU A 14 -0.16 9.16 31.60
C LEU A 14 1.12 9.33 30.78
N ALA A 15 2.30 9.15 31.39
CA ALA A 15 3.58 9.23 30.67
C ALA A 15 4.03 7.89 30.05
N LEU A 16 3.39 6.77 30.43
CA LEU A 16 3.78 5.42 29.99
C LEU A 16 2.94 4.86 28.83
N SER A 17 1.87 5.54 28.41
CA SER A 17 1.00 5.05 27.33
C SER A 17 1.43 5.49 25.92
N GLN A 18 2.42 6.38 25.78
CA GLN A 18 2.86 6.86 24.45
C GLN A 18 3.97 6.01 23.81
N SER A 19 4.60 5.10 24.57
CA SER A 19 5.77 4.33 24.10
C SER A 19 5.41 2.97 23.49
N ALA A 20 4.13 2.64 23.38
CA ALA A 20 3.66 1.35 22.85
C ALA A 20 3.24 1.40 21.37
N LEU A 21 3.64 2.44 20.61
CA LEU A 21 4.00 2.19 19.21
C LEU A 21 5.32 1.43 19.27
N ALA A 22 5.26 0.14 19.59
CA ALA A 22 6.36 -0.77 19.38
C ALA A 22 6.92 -0.45 18.00
N ALA A 23 8.20 -0.11 17.93
CA ALA A 23 8.93 0.02 16.69
C ALA A 23 8.81 -1.35 15.99
N LYS A 24 7.74 -1.51 15.22
CA LYS A 24 7.44 -2.73 14.49
C LYS A 24 8.59 -2.82 13.49
N ALA A 25 9.40 -3.85 13.65
CA ALA A 25 10.55 -4.08 12.77
C ALA A 25 10.12 -3.91 11.31
N ALA A 26 10.99 -3.31 10.50
CA ALA A 26 10.70 -3.05 9.09
C ALA A 26 10.23 -4.35 8.42
N PRO A 27 9.04 -4.39 7.79
CA PRO A 27 8.53 -5.63 7.22
C PRO A 27 9.46 -6.11 6.11
N ASN A 28 9.97 -7.34 6.25
CA ASN A 28 10.78 -8.00 5.22
C ASN A 28 9.93 -8.80 4.21
N THR A 29 8.62 -8.88 4.45
CA THR A 29 7.63 -9.55 3.61
C THR A 29 6.33 -8.75 3.63
N ILE A 30 5.57 -8.82 2.54
CA ILE A 30 4.26 -8.18 2.41
C ILE A 30 3.20 -9.28 2.44
N THR A 31 2.38 -9.30 3.49
CA THR A 31 1.31 -10.28 3.68
C THR A 31 -0.07 -9.64 3.71
N ASN A 32 -0.15 -8.44 4.30
CA ASN A 32 -1.38 -7.68 4.49
C ASN A 32 -1.18 -6.19 4.16
N GLY A 33 -2.26 -5.43 4.17
CA GLY A 33 -2.23 -4.00 3.89
C GLY A 33 -1.32 -3.19 4.83
N ASP A 34 -1.20 -3.57 6.10
CA ASP A 34 -0.32 -2.92 7.08
C ASP A 34 1.16 -3.07 6.71
N SER A 35 1.58 -4.31 6.44
CA SER A 35 2.96 -4.60 6.01
C SER A 35 3.28 -3.95 4.67
N LEU A 36 2.32 -3.90 3.75
CA LEU A 36 2.44 -3.15 2.50
C LEU A 36 2.61 -1.64 2.77
N ALA A 37 1.73 -1.03 3.56
CA ALA A 37 1.74 0.40 3.84
C ALA A 37 3.05 0.83 4.54
N ALA A 38 3.51 0.06 5.53
CA ALA A 38 4.77 0.30 6.21
C ALA A 38 5.97 0.20 5.24
N SER A 39 6.01 -0.84 4.41
CA SER A 39 7.06 -1.02 3.40
C SER A 39 7.06 0.12 2.36
N CYS A 40 5.89 0.60 1.94
CA CYS A 40 5.78 1.69 0.98
C CYS A 40 6.10 3.06 1.58
N TYR A 41 5.86 3.27 2.87
CA TYR A 41 6.39 4.43 3.57
C TYR A 41 7.93 4.45 3.56
N LEU A 42 8.57 3.31 3.85
CA LEU A 42 10.02 3.20 3.78
C LEU A 42 10.54 3.39 2.36
N ALA A 43 9.87 2.83 1.35
CA ALA A 43 10.25 3.03 -0.04
C ALA A 43 10.17 4.50 -0.48
N LEU A 44 9.14 5.24 -0.06
CA LEU A 44 9.05 6.67 -0.33
C LEU A 44 10.21 7.43 0.32
N ASN A 45 10.59 7.10 1.55
CA ASN A 45 11.76 7.68 2.21
C ASN A 45 13.05 7.35 1.44
N ALA A 46 13.18 6.13 0.94
CA ALA A 46 14.33 5.69 0.14
C ALA A 46 14.46 6.48 -1.16
N LEU A 47 13.35 6.82 -1.81
CA LEU A 47 13.36 7.68 -3.00
C LEU A 47 13.70 9.14 -2.70
N ASP A 48 13.47 9.61 -1.47
CA ASP A 48 13.74 10.98 -1.06
C ASP A 48 15.18 11.15 -0.58
N LYS A 49 15.71 10.17 0.15
CA LYS A 49 17.01 10.25 0.81
C LYS A 49 18.10 9.43 0.14
N GLY A 50 17.75 8.41 -0.65
CA GLY A 50 18.68 7.38 -1.12
C GLY A 50 18.61 6.13 -0.24
N MET A 51 18.63 4.95 -0.86
CA MET A 51 18.58 3.67 -0.15
C MET A 51 19.80 3.47 0.76
N GLU A 52 20.97 3.91 0.31
CA GLU A 52 22.25 3.79 1.02
C GLU A 52 22.28 4.51 2.37
N GLN A 53 21.38 5.47 2.58
CA GLN A 53 21.26 6.25 3.82
C GLN A 53 20.32 5.60 4.85
N MET A 54 19.71 4.46 4.51
CA MET A 54 18.77 3.75 5.37
C MET A 54 19.42 2.53 6.04
N PRO A 55 18.96 2.10 7.23
CA PRO A 55 19.33 0.81 7.80
C PRO A 55 19.03 -0.35 6.83
N GLN A 56 19.86 -1.40 6.85
CA GLN A 56 19.75 -2.54 5.92
C GLN A 56 18.36 -3.20 5.92
N GLU A 57 17.73 -3.32 7.08
CA GLU A 57 16.38 -3.86 7.21
C GLU A 57 15.33 -2.98 6.52
N GLU A 58 15.46 -1.65 6.64
CA GLU A 58 14.56 -0.71 5.99
C GLU A 58 14.78 -0.66 4.47
N GLN A 59 16.04 -0.80 4.01
CA GLN A 59 16.35 -0.95 2.58
C GLN A 59 15.64 -2.16 1.98
N THR A 60 15.67 -3.28 2.69
CA THR A 60 15.01 -4.52 2.26
C THR A 60 13.50 -4.30 2.19
N SER A 61 12.90 -3.68 3.21
CA SER A 61 11.48 -3.36 3.21
C SER A 61 11.06 -2.41 2.08
N ALA A 62 11.86 -1.38 1.84
CA ALA A 62 11.68 -0.45 0.72
C ALA A 62 11.70 -1.18 -0.63
N PHE A 63 12.71 -2.04 -0.84
CA PHE A 63 12.82 -2.86 -2.05
C PHE A 63 11.61 -3.79 -2.23
N VAL A 64 11.15 -4.42 -1.15
CA VAL A 64 10.00 -5.32 -1.19
C VAL A 64 8.71 -4.58 -1.59
N CYS A 65 8.44 -3.35 -1.11
CA CYS A 65 7.30 -2.58 -1.65
C CYS A 65 7.49 -2.22 -3.13
N MET A 66 8.71 -1.81 -3.54
CA MET A 66 8.99 -1.53 -4.95
C MET A 66 8.67 -2.73 -5.86
N ALA A 67 9.18 -3.91 -5.49
CA ALA A 67 8.92 -5.14 -6.22
C ALA A 67 7.43 -5.52 -6.20
N TYR A 68 6.77 -5.40 -5.05
CA TYR A 68 5.37 -5.78 -4.89
C TYR A 68 4.43 -4.94 -5.76
N LEU A 69 4.54 -3.60 -5.70
CA LEU A 69 3.71 -2.72 -6.51
C LEU A 69 4.04 -2.84 -8.01
N GLY A 70 5.32 -3.04 -8.35
CA GLY A 70 5.73 -3.35 -9.72
C GLY A 70 5.04 -4.62 -10.24
N GLY A 71 5.01 -5.68 -9.43
CA GLY A 71 4.32 -6.93 -9.75
C GLY A 71 2.81 -6.75 -9.92
N ILE A 72 2.16 -6.00 -9.04
CA ILE A 72 0.72 -5.68 -9.15
C ILE A 72 0.41 -4.94 -10.46
N LEU A 73 1.17 -3.89 -10.78
CA LEU A 73 0.95 -3.11 -12.01
C LEU A 73 1.19 -3.95 -13.27
N ALA A 74 2.25 -4.76 -13.29
CA ALA A 74 2.56 -5.66 -14.39
C ALA A 74 1.46 -6.72 -14.58
N ALA A 75 1.00 -7.34 -13.48
CA ALA A 75 -0.08 -8.32 -13.52
C ALA A 75 -1.40 -7.71 -14.00
N ALA A 76 -1.74 -6.51 -13.53
CA ALA A 76 -2.93 -5.79 -13.97
C ALA A 76 -2.88 -5.45 -15.47
N ARG A 77 -1.72 -5.02 -15.97
CA ARG A 77 -1.52 -4.77 -17.40
C ARG A 77 -1.69 -6.04 -18.22
N HIS A 78 -1.05 -7.13 -17.80
CA HIS A 78 -1.16 -8.41 -18.49
C HIS A 78 -2.60 -8.94 -18.51
N ALA A 79 -3.33 -8.79 -17.40
CA ALA A 79 -4.74 -9.15 -17.32
C ALA A 79 -5.61 -8.35 -18.32
N ASN A 80 -5.34 -7.05 -18.51
CA ASN A 80 -6.02 -6.25 -19.52
C ASN A 80 -5.70 -6.68 -20.96
N GLU A 81 -4.43 -6.95 -21.25
CA GLU A 81 -4.01 -7.46 -22.57
C GLU A 81 -4.72 -8.78 -22.88
N LEU A 82 -4.77 -9.70 -21.91
CA LEU A 82 -5.49 -10.96 -22.02
C LEU A 82 -7.00 -10.76 -22.21
N ALA A 83 -7.62 -9.82 -21.49
CA ALA A 83 -9.04 -9.50 -21.64
C ALA A 83 -9.36 -8.98 -23.05
N LYS A 84 -8.51 -8.10 -23.61
CA LYS A 84 -8.65 -7.60 -24.98
C LYS A 84 -8.52 -8.71 -26.02
N LEU A 85 -7.55 -9.62 -25.85
CA LEU A 85 -7.38 -10.78 -26.73
C LEU A 85 -8.61 -11.68 -26.72
N ARG A 86 -9.12 -12.01 -25.52
CA ARG A 86 -10.34 -12.82 -25.37
C ARG A 86 -11.55 -12.15 -26.00
N PHE A 87 -11.69 -10.85 -25.86
CA PHE A 87 -12.75 -10.10 -26.51
C PHE A 87 -12.64 -10.14 -28.04
N ALA A 88 -11.44 -9.90 -28.58
CA ALA A 88 -11.21 -9.96 -30.03
C ALA A 88 -11.53 -11.37 -30.58
N GLN A 89 -11.18 -12.43 -29.87
CA GLN A 89 -11.52 -13.80 -30.22
C GLN A 89 -13.03 -14.06 -30.19
N ALA A 90 -13.73 -13.56 -29.17
CA ALA A 90 -15.16 -13.77 -29.01
C ALA A 90 -16.03 -12.99 -30.03
N THR A 91 -15.45 -11.98 -30.68
CA THR A 91 -16.18 -11.07 -31.58
C THR A 91 -15.68 -11.10 -33.02
N ASP A 92 -14.79 -12.02 -33.37
CA ASP A 92 -14.06 -12.03 -34.65
C ASP A 92 -13.43 -10.65 -34.97
N GLY A 93 -12.93 -9.98 -33.92
CA GLY A 93 -12.35 -8.64 -33.98
C GLY A 93 -13.35 -7.49 -34.16
N ARG A 94 -14.67 -7.76 -34.11
CA ARG A 94 -15.72 -6.75 -34.33
C ARG A 94 -16.18 -6.15 -33.00
N GLY A 95 -15.84 -4.88 -32.76
CA GLY A 95 -16.37 -4.12 -31.63
C GLY A 95 -15.32 -3.24 -30.97
N SER A 96 -15.75 -2.41 -30.01
CA SER A 96 -14.86 -1.48 -29.32
C SER A 96 -14.14 -2.17 -28.15
N GLN A 97 -12.84 -2.43 -28.32
CA GLN A 97 -11.99 -3.00 -27.27
C GLN A 97 -11.86 -2.10 -26.03
N ALA A 98 -12.07 -0.78 -26.18
CA ALA A 98 -11.96 0.20 -25.11
C ALA A 98 -12.97 -0.04 -23.97
N SER A 99 -14.03 -0.81 -24.21
CA SER A 99 -15.05 -1.11 -23.20
C SER A 99 -14.66 -2.26 -22.26
N PHE A 100 -13.53 -2.93 -22.50
CA PHE A 100 -13.14 -4.19 -21.85
C PHE A 100 -11.91 -4.10 -20.96
N ASP A 101 -11.41 -2.89 -20.70
CA ASP A 101 -10.36 -2.69 -19.69
C ASP A 101 -10.88 -3.10 -18.31
N LEU A 102 -10.25 -4.12 -17.71
CA LEU A 102 -10.51 -4.57 -16.33
C LEU A 102 -9.94 -3.57 -15.32
N TYR A 103 -8.84 -2.92 -15.69
CA TYR A 103 -8.14 -1.93 -14.90
C TYR A 103 -7.84 -0.71 -15.78
N CYS A 104 -8.05 0.49 -15.26
CA CYS A 104 -7.84 1.73 -16.01
C CYS A 104 -6.72 2.57 -15.40
N PHE A 105 -5.74 1.89 -14.81
CA PHE A 105 -4.57 2.51 -14.21
C PHE A 105 -3.82 3.30 -15.28
N ASP A 106 -3.20 4.40 -14.89
CA ASP A 106 -2.18 5.02 -15.71
C ASP A 106 -0.97 4.07 -15.84
N TRP A 107 -0.75 3.51 -17.02
CA TRP A 107 0.35 2.58 -17.29
C TRP A 107 1.73 3.24 -17.27
N ASN A 108 1.79 4.57 -17.33
CA ASN A 108 3.00 5.36 -17.21
C ASN A 108 3.18 5.93 -15.79
N MET A 109 2.34 5.50 -14.84
CA MET A 109 2.40 5.95 -13.46
C MET A 109 3.77 5.68 -12.87
N ARG A 110 4.37 6.72 -12.28
CA ARG A 110 5.62 6.58 -11.56
C ARG A 110 5.36 5.79 -10.29
N TYR A 111 6.31 4.93 -9.92
CA TYR A 111 6.24 4.14 -8.69
C TYR A 111 5.92 4.99 -7.44
N ARG A 112 6.53 6.18 -7.32
CA ARG A 112 6.26 7.13 -6.24
C ARG A 112 4.77 7.46 -6.09
N ASP A 113 4.07 7.61 -7.20
CA ASP A 113 2.66 7.97 -7.22
C ASP A 113 1.78 6.76 -6.81
N ALA A 114 2.11 5.56 -7.30
CA ALA A 114 1.46 4.31 -6.86
C ALA A 114 1.61 4.07 -5.34
N ALA A 115 2.83 4.21 -4.81
CA ALA A 115 3.11 4.04 -3.39
C ALA A 115 2.34 5.07 -2.52
N ARG A 116 2.24 6.33 -2.97
CA ARG A 116 1.45 7.37 -2.30
C ARG A 116 -0.03 7.05 -2.28
N ILE A 117 -0.59 6.56 -3.38
CA ILE A 117 -2.00 6.16 -3.48
C ILE A 117 -2.29 5.05 -2.46
N VAL A 118 -1.50 3.98 -2.48
CA VAL A 118 -1.67 2.83 -1.58
C VAL A 118 -1.52 3.24 -0.11
N LEU A 119 -0.49 4.02 0.23
CA LEU A 119 -0.26 4.48 1.60
C LEU A 119 -1.40 5.38 2.10
N ARG A 120 -1.89 6.29 1.25
CA ARG A 120 -3.04 7.15 1.60
C ARG A 120 -4.29 6.31 1.83
N TYR A 121 -4.56 5.35 0.96
CA TYR A 121 -5.74 4.51 1.02
C TYR A 121 -5.72 3.60 2.27
N ALA A 122 -4.57 3.02 2.63
CA ALA A 122 -4.41 2.27 3.90
C ALA A 122 -4.76 3.11 5.14
N ARG A 123 -4.37 4.39 5.16
CA ARG A 123 -4.66 5.29 6.29
C ARG A 123 -6.14 5.65 6.39
N GLN A 124 -6.84 5.69 5.26
CA GLN A 124 -8.26 6.03 5.20
C GLN A 124 -9.16 4.82 5.50
N TYR A 125 -8.73 3.61 5.13
CA TYR A 125 -9.52 2.38 5.23
C TYR A 125 -8.80 1.34 6.09
N LEU A 126 -8.85 1.52 7.41
CA LEU A 126 -8.13 0.69 8.39
C LEU A 126 -8.58 -0.78 8.36
N ASP A 127 -9.82 -1.06 7.98
CA ASP A 127 -10.35 -2.42 7.81
C ASP A 127 -9.69 -3.17 6.64
N LEU A 128 -9.25 -2.45 5.61
CA LEU A 128 -8.51 -3.01 4.47
C LEU A 128 -7.03 -3.19 4.77
N ALA A 129 -6.50 -2.47 5.76
CA ALA A 129 -5.09 -2.59 6.16
C ALA A 129 -4.79 -3.96 6.81
N SER A 130 -5.75 -4.57 7.50
CA SER A 130 -5.60 -5.91 8.05
C SER A 130 -5.85 -7.04 7.04
N GLN A 131 -6.38 -6.73 5.86
CA GLN A 131 -6.69 -7.69 4.79
C GLN A 131 -5.46 -8.01 3.93
N PRO A 132 -5.50 -9.06 3.10
CA PRO A 132 -4.42 -9.39 2.17
C PRO A 132 -3.94 -8.18 1.37
N ALA A 133 -2.63 -8.04 1.21
CA ALA A 133 -1.99 -6.85 0.67
C ALA A 133 -2.46 -6.50 -0.74
N GLU A 134 -2.75 -7.50 -1.57
CA GLU A 134 -3.18 -7.33 -2.95
C GLU A 134 -4.55 -6.67 -3.00
N ARG A 135 -5.42 -6.99 -2.04
CA ARG A 135 -6.76 -6.41 -1.96
C ARG A 135 -6.70 -4.93 -1.64
N LEU A 136 -5.82 -4.52 -0.71
CA LEU A 136 -5.58 -3.11 -0.42
C LEU A 136 -5.03 -2.40 -1.66
N ALA A 137 -3.96 -2.94 -2.26
CA ALA A 137 -3.27 -2.33 -3.40
C ALA A 137 -4.21 -2.12 -4.60
N MET A 138 -4.93 -3.18 -4.98
CA MET A 138 -5.85 -3.14 -6.12
C MET A 138 -6.99 -2.16 -5.89
N LYS A 139 -7.62 -2.17 -4.70
CA LYS A 139 -8.69 -1.22 -4.38
C LYS A 139 -8.20 0.22 -4.38
N ALA A 140 -7.03 0.48 -3.83
CA ALA A 140 -6.43 1.81 -3.81
C ALA A 140 -6.21 2.35 -5.24
N LEU A 141 -5.63 1.53 -6.11
CA LEU A 141 -5.37 1.90 -7.51
C LEU A 141 -6.66 2.07 -8.32
N GLN A 142 -7.64 1.18 -8.14
CA GLN A 142 -8.95 1.27 -8.80
C GLN A 142 -9.75 2.49 -8.34
N ASN A 143 -9.64 2.87 -7.07
CA ASN A 143 -10.29 4.07 -6.56
C ASN A 143 -9.64 5.34 -7.11
N ALA A 144 -8.31 5.35 -7.27
CA ALA A 144 -7.59 6.49 -7.87
C ALA A 144 -7.79 6.60 -9.39
N TYR A 145 -7.99 5.46 -10.07
CA TYR A 145 -8.16 5.37 -11.53
C TYR A 145 -9.37 4.49 -11.89
N PRO A 146 -10.59 4.99 -11.68
CA PRO A 146 -11.80 4.23 -11.97
C PRO A 146 -12.01 4.10 -13.49
N CYS A 147 -12.39 2.92 -13.95
CA CYS A 147 -12.73 2.70 -15.37
C CYS A 147 -14.00 3.40 -15.82
N ARG A 148 -14.89 3.75 -14.88
CA ARG A 148 -16.10 4.54 -15.10
C ARG A 148 -16.27 5.47 -13.90
N PRO A 149 -16.50 6.78 -14.12
CA PRO A 149 -16.71 7.75 -13.04
C PRO A 149 -18.00 7.49 -12.26
#